data_AF-A0A957N481-F1
#
_entry.id   AF-A0A957N481-F1
#
_cell.length_a   1.000
_cell.length_b   1.000
_cell.length_c   1.000
_cell.angle_alpha   90.00
_cell.angle_beta   90.00
_cell.angle_gamma   90.00
#
_symmetry.space_group_name_H-M   'P 1'
#
loop_
_entity.id
_entity.type
_entity.pdbx_description
1 polymer ?
#
loop_
_entity_poly.entity_id
_entity_poly.type
_entity_poly.pdbx_seq_one_letter_code
_entity_poly.pdbx_strand_id
1 'polypeptide(L)'
;MNDILEIPTASVECQLVDGYVRDWLVAGPLAVPVHDLERFPGADFKAQIAAAIYDATLEIPNLPAERESFDLPGAGADPVKLTWRVVHCDDDRFVDVSAFYHTCHHLRTWAYCQVAVPARQETTFVLTTNGPADVWVNGEHVHRHLHFHH
;
A
#
# COMPACT_ATOMS: atom_id res chain seq x y z
N MET A 1 -24.46 -18.27 19.66
CA MET A 1 -23.98 -18.70 18.33
C MET A 1 -22.61 -18.08 18.17
N ASN A 2 -21.56 -18.88 18.31
CA ASN A 2 -20.20 -18.41 18.07
C ASN A 2 -19.98 -18.43 16.56
N ASP A 3 -20.18 -17.30 15.91
CA ASP A 3 -19.55 -17.04 14.60
C ASP A 3 -18.06 -16.86 14.86
N ILE A 4 -17.35 -17.99 14.88
CA ILE A 4 -15.92 -17.97 14.60
C ILE A 4 -15.85 -17.61 13.12
N LEU A 5 -15.65 -16.33 12.84
CA LEU A 5 -15.19 -15.88 11.54
C LEU A 5 -14.00 -16.79 11.20
N GLU A 6 -14.16 -17.66 10.20
CA GLU A 6 -13.06 -18.45 9.67
C GLU A 6 -11.96 -17.47 9.29
N ILE A 7 -10.90 -17.42 10.10
CA ILE A 7 -9.72 -16.62 9.82
C ILE A 7 -9.05 -17.33 8.63
N PRO A 8 -8.97 -16.71 7.44
CA PRO A 8 -8.31 -17.34 6.31
C PRO A 8 -6.86 -17.65 6.70
N THR A 9 -6.43 -18.88 6.45
CA THR A 9 -5.23 -19.52 7.00
C THR A 9 -3.88 -18.95 6.49
N ALA A 10 -3.86 -17.73 5.94
CA ALA A 10 -2.67 -17.15 5.31
C ALA A 10 -2.54 -15.62 5.48
N SER A 11 -3.24 -15.00 6.43
CA SER A 11 -2.98 -13.60 6.82
C SER A 11 -1.90 -13.53 7.91
N VAL A 12 -1.00 -12.55 7.81
CA VAL A 12 -0.05 -12.26 8.89
C VAL A 12 -0.83 -11.55 9.99
N GLU A 13 -1.08 -12.24 11.10
CA GLU A 13 -1.62 -11.60 12.30
C GLU A 13 -0.58 -10.60 12.80
N CYS A 14 -0.95 -9.33 12.84
CA CYS A 14 -0.05 -8.27 13.24
C CYS A 14 0.22 -8.37 14.74
N GLN A 15 1.48 -8.66 15.09
CA GLN A 15 1.98 -8.38 16.42
C GLN A 15 2.46 -6.93 16.47
N LEU A 16 1.86 -6.14 17.37
CA LEU A 16 2.37 -4.83 17.67
C LEU A 16 3.62 -4.96 18.56
N VAL A 17 4.71 -4.33 18.13
CA VAL A 17 5.95 -4.21 18.91
C VAL A 17 6.14 -2.73 19.22
N ASP A 18 6.12 -2.35 20.50
CA ASP A 18 6.16 -0.95 20.95
C ASP A 18 5.09 -0.04 20.31
N GLY A 19 3.93 -0.62 19.97
CA GLY A 19 2.83 0.11 19.32
C GLY A 19 2.92 0.21 17.80
N TYR A 20 3.94 -0.38 17.17
CA TYR A 20 4.09 -0.41 15.71
C TYR A 20 3.76 -1.78 15.13
N VAL A 21 3.22 -1.78 13.92
CA VAL A 21 3.10 -2.99 13.09
C VAL A 21 4.50 -3.47 12.72
N ARG A 22 4.88 -4.67 13.16
CA ARG A 22 6.17 -5.28 12.79
C ARG A 22 6.14 -5.91 11.40
N ASP A 23 5.08 -6.65 11.12
CA ASP A 23 5.02 -7.53 9.95
C ASP A 23 3.91 -7.04 9.00
N TRP A 24 4.29 -6.75 7.76
CA TRP A 24 3.37 -6.32 6.69
C TRP A 24 3.35 -7.34 5.56
N LEU A 25 2.18 -7.59 4.98
CA LEU A 25 2.10 -8.10 3.61
C LEU A 25 2.24 -6.93 2.65
N VAL A 26 3.22 -6.99 1.76
CA VAL A 26 3.53 -5.93 0.81
C VAL A 26 3.53 -6.48 -0.60
N ALA A 27 2.86 -5.79 -1.52
CA ALA A 27 2.92 -6.05 -2.96
C ALA A 27 3.41 -4.79 -3.68
N GLY A 28 4.34 -4.95 -4.61
CA GLY A 28 4.95 -3.84 -5.37
C GLY A 28 6.44 -3.58 -5.05
N PRO A 29 6.98 -2.44 -5.52
CA PRO A 29 6.24 -1.38 -6.21
C PRO A 29 5.84 -1.78 -7.63
N LEU A 30 4.63 -1.43 -8.04
CA LEU A 30 4.28 -1.24 -9.45
C LEU A 30 4.93 0.06 -9.91
N ALA A 31 5.85 -0.04 -10.88
CA ALA A 31 6.54 1.10 -11.45
C ALA A 31 5.90 1.49 -12.79
N VAL A 32 5.27 2.66 -12.83
CA VAL A 32 4.64 3.19 -14.04
C VAL A 32 5.50 4.34 -14.59
N PRO A 33 6.09 4.21 -15.79
CA PRO A 33 6.88 5.28 -16.39
C PRO A 33 6.00 6.50 -16.70
N VAL A 34 6.53 7.70 -16.41
CA VAL A 34 5.89 8.98 -16.76
C VAL A 34 6.53 9.48 -18.06
N HIS A 35 5.86 9.23 -19.18
CA HIS A 35 6.40 9.54 -20.52
C HIS A 35 6.29 11.02 -20.90
N ASP A 36 5.24 11.71 -20.43
CA ASP A 36 4.90 13.10 -20.76
C ASP A 36 5.28 14.06 -19.62
N LEU A 37 6.50 13.93 -19.08
CA LEU A 37 6.95 14.71 -17.92
C LEU A 37 6.82 16.23 -18.13
N GLU A 38 6.95 16.71 -19.37
CA GLU A 38 6.78 18.12 -19.76
C GLU A 38 5.38 18.68 -19.45
N ARG A 39 4.37 17.81 -19.35
CA ARG A 39 2.99 18.17 -18.96
C ARG A 39 2.88 18.62 -17.50
N PHE A 40 3.87 18.28 -16.67
CA PHE A 40 3.89 18.54 -15.24
C PHE A 40 5.00 19.53 -14.88
N PRO A 41 4.84 20.84 -15.17
CA PRO A 41 5.86 21.83 -14.88
C PRO A 41 5.89 22.23 -13.40
N GLY A 42 7.01 22.76 -12.94
CA GLY A 42 7.14 23.36 -11.61
C GLY A 42 7.70 22.43 -10.54
N ALA A 43 7.88 22.98 -9.33
CA ALA A 43 8.46 22.25 -8.20
C ALA A 43 7.50 21.19 -7.62
N ASP A 44 6.20 21.32 -7.88
CA ASP A 44 5.12 20.46 -7.43
C ASP A 44 4.76 19.35 -8.44
N PHE A 45 5.58 19.13 -9.47
CA PHE A 45 5.31 18.15 -10.53
C PHE A 45 4.96 16.75 -10.00
N LYS A 46 5.56 16.31 -8.88
CA LYS A 46 5.23 15.04 -8.22
C LYS A 46 3.78 14.97 -7.77
N ALA A 47 3.26 16.06 -7.19
CA ALA A 47 1.87 16.15 -6.77
C ALA A 47 0.92 16.19 -7.97
N GLN A 48 1.30 16.88 -9.04
CA GLN A 48 0.51 16.90 -10.28
C GLN A 48 0.43 15.51 -10.93
N ILE A 49 1.55 14.76 -10.98
CA ILE A 49 1.58 13.37 -11.46
C ILE A 49 0.68 12.48 -10.60
N ALA A 50 0.80 12.55 -9.28
CA ALA A 50 -0.01 11.73 -8.37
C ALA A 50 -1.51 12.05 -8.48
N ALA A 51 -1.87 13.33 -8.68
CA ALA A 51 -3.26 13.73 -8.91
C ALA A 51 -3.79 13.23 -10.26
N ALA A 52 -2.97 13.23 -11.31
CA ALA A 52 -3.37 12.81 -12.65
C ALA A 52 -3.57 11.29 -12.78
N ILE A 53 -2.84 10.49 -11.99
CA ILE A 53 -2.89 9.01 -12.02
C ILE A 53 -3.89 8.45 -10.99
N TYR A 54 -4.36 9.26 -10.04
CA TYR A 54 -5.17 8.80 -8.94
C TYR A 54 -6.47 8.11 -9.37
N ASP A 55 -6.72 6.95 -8.77
CA ASP A 55 -7.98 6.24 -8.77
C ASP A 55 -8.31 5.85 -7.32
N ALA A 56 -9.55 6.10 -6.90
CA ALA A 56 -10.03 5.77 -5.54
C ALA A 56 -10.38 4.28 -5.37
N THR A 57 -10.34 3.52 -6.46
CA THR A 57 -10.71 2.11 -6.48
C THR A 57 -9.70 1.27 -5.72
N LEU A 58 -10.16 0.43 -4.79
CA LEU A 58 -9.33 -0.61 -4.19
C LEU A 58 -9.14 -1.73 -5.22
N GLU A 59 -7.97 -1.76 -5.86
CA GLU A 59 -7.62 -2.71 -6.92
C GLU A 59 -7.34 -4.14 -6.42
N ILE A 60 -7.45 -4.37 -5.11
CA ILE A 60 -7.17 -5.66 -4.47
C ILE A 60 -8.49 -6.44 -4.31
N PRO A 61 -8.72 -7.51 -5.10
CA PRO A 61 -10.03 -8.17 -5.16
C PRO A 61 -10.30 -9.13 -3.99
N ASN A 62 -9.25 -9.69 -3.39
CA ASN A 62 -9.31 -10.69 -2.34
C ASN A 62 -8.53 -10.23 -1.11
N LEU A 63 -8.77 -10.85 0.04
CA LEU A 63 -7.94 -10.60 1.23
C LEU A 63 -6.47 -10.95 0.91
N PRO A 64 -5.50 -10.05 1.16
CA PRO A 64 -4.09 -10.33 0.95
C PRO A 64 -3.61 -11.56 1.73
N ALA A 65 -2.90 -12.46 1.06
CA ALA A 65 -2.28 -13.64 1.64
C ALA A 65 -0.83 -13.81 1.17
N GLU A 66 0.03 -14.34 2.03
CA GLU A 66 1.45 -14.55 1.69
C GLU A 66 1.60 -15.39 0.39
N ARG A 67 2.48 -14.95 -0.52
CA ARG A 67 2.77 -15.56 -1.83
C ARG A 67 1.59 -15.60 -2.81
N GLU A 68 0.40 -15.15 -2.41
CA GLU A 68 -0.69 -14.95 -3.36
C GLU A 68 -0.29 -13.85 -4.35
N SER A 69 -0.69 -14.04 -5.60
CA SER A 69 -0.45 -13.08 -6.66
C SER A 69 -1.76 -12.59 -7.25
N PHE A 70 -1.75 -11.35 -7.71
CA PHE A 70 -2.88 -10.73 -8.40
C PHE A 70 -2.37 -9.94 -9.60
N ASP A 71 -3.24 -9.77 -10.58
CA ASP A 71 -2.94 -9.06 -11.81
C ASP A 71 -3.53 -7.65 -11.74
N LEU A 72 -2.71 -6.67 -12.13
CA LEU A 72 -3.14 -5.28 -12.29
C LEU A 72 -3.09 -4.87 -13.75
N PRO A 73 -3.90 -3.88 -14.15
CA PRO A 73 -3.73 -3.24 -15.45
C PRO A 73 -2.29 -2.70 -15.57
N GLY A 74 -1.56 -3.18 -16.57
CA GLY A 74 -0.23 -2.64 -16.88
C GLY A 74 -0.32 -1.30 -17.59
N ALA A 75 0.80 -0.59 -17.69
CA ALA A 75 0.91 0.60 -18.55
C ALA A 75 0.83 0.27 -20.06
N GLY A 76 0.78 -1.02 -20.43
CA GLY A 76 0.70 -1.53 -21.80
C GLY A 76 -0.39 -2.60 -21.97
N ALA A 77 -0.24 -3.47 -22.97
CA ALA A 77 -1.24 -4.49 -23.30
C ALA A 77 -1.25 -5.68 -22.33
N ASP A 78 -0.15 -5.93 -21.62
CA ASP A 78 -0.01 -7.07 -20.71
C ASP A 78 -0.27 -6.66 -19.25
N PRO A 79 -1.01 -7.47 -18.48
CA PRO A 79 -1.20 -7.22 -17.07
C PRO A 79 0.12 -7.36 -16.29
N VAL A 80 0.27 -6.58 -15.22
CA VAL A 80 1.40 -6.70 -14.31
C VAL A 80 0.99 -7.60 -13.15
N LYS A 81 1.69 -8.72 -13.02
CA LYS A 81 1.51 -9.64 -11.90
C LYS A 81 2.35 -9.19 -10.71
N LEU A 82 1.70 -8.95 -9.57
CA LEU A 82 2.36 -8.71 -8.29
C LEU A 82 2.13 -9.87 -7.33
N THR A 83 3.07 -10.08 -6.43
CA THR A 83 3.02 -11.12 -5.41
C THR A 83 3.19 -10.50 -4.03
N TRP A 84 2.32 -10.88 -3.10
CA TRP A 84 2.45 -10.49 -1.69
C TRP A 84 3.66 -11.16 -1.04
N ARG A 85 4.49 -10.36 -0.38
CA ARG A 85 5.60 -10.82 0.44
C ARG A 85 5.47 -10.29 1.86
N VAL A 86 5.93 -11.09 2.83
CA VAL A 86 6.10 -10.60 4.19
C VAL A 86 7.30 -9.66 4.22
N VAL A 87 7.11 -8.45 4.75
CA VAL A 87 8.18 -7.51 5.08
C VAL A 87 8.16 -7.33 6.58
N HIS A 88 9.29 -7.66 7.21
CA HIS A 88 9.55 -7.39 8.61
C HIS A 88 10.19 -6.00 8.69
N CYS A 89 9.53 -5.07 9.38
CA CYS A 89 10.15 -3.79 9.67
C CYS A 89 11.21 -3.99 10.76
N ASP A 90 12.43 -3.55 10.48
CA ASP A 90 13.53 -3.53 11.44
C ASP A 90 13.36 -2.38 12.44
N ASP A 91 14.44 -1.94 13.09
CA ASP A 91 14.40 -0.94 14.15
C ASP A 91 13.81 0.42 13.71
N ASP A 92 13.89 0.76 12.42
CA ASP A 92 13.39 2.02 11.85
C ASP A 92 11.87 2.04 11.62
N ARG A 93 11.21 0.88 11.70
CA ARG A 93 9.76 0.68 11.54
C ARG A 93 9.22 1.03 10.13
N PHE A 94 10.10 1.16 9.13
CA PHE A 94 9.69 1.49 7.76
C PHE A 94 9.65 0.27 6.85
N VAL A 95 8.71 0.29 5.91
CA VAL A 95 8.70 -0.59 4.75
C VAL A 95 9.43 0.13 3.62
N ASP A 96 10.61 -0.36 3.24
CA ASP A 96 11.34 0.16 2.08
C ASP A 96 10.93 -0.57 0.79
N VAL A 97 10.45 0.22 -0.17
CA VAL A 97 10.08 -0.20 -1.53
C VAL A 97 10.71 0.73 -2.57
N SER A 98 11.76 1.44 -2.19
CA SER A 98 12.52 2.28 -3.09
C SER A 98 13.24 1.43 -4.15
N ALA A 99 13.36 2.01 -5.35
CA ALA A 99 14.09 1.40 -6.44
C ALA A 99 14.64 2.49 -7.36
N PHE A 100 15.73 2.17 -8.05
CA PHE A 100 16.36 3.08 -9.00
C PHE A 100 15.77 2.87 -10.41
N TYR A 101 15.42 3.98 -11.07
CA TYR A 101 14.95 3.98 -12.45
C TYR A 101 15.68 5.07 -13.24
N HIS A 102 15.98 4.79 -14.51
CA HIS A 102 16.66 5.74 -15.40
C HIS A 102 15.77 6.91 -15.86
N THR A 103 14.45 6.78 -15.73
CA THR A 103 13.46 7.81 -16.06
C THR A 103 12.49 8.02 -14.89
N CYS A 104 11.68 9.09 -14.94
CA CYS A 104 10.67 9.33 -13.92
C CYS A 104 9.61 8.23 -13.92
N HIS A 105 9.35 7.65 -12.74
CA HIS A 105 8.32 6.64 -12.53
C HIS A 105 7.43 7.05 -11.37
N HIS A 106 6.13 6.79 -11.53
CA HIS A 106 5.18 6.76 -10.43
C HIS A 106 5.21 5.35 -9.80
N LEU A 107 5.57 5.25 -8.53
CA LEU A 107 5.60 3.99 -7.80
C LEU A 107 4.32 3.82 -6.98
N ARG A 108 3.71 2.64 -7.08
CA ARG A 108 2.54 2.28 -6.29
C ARG A 108 2.80 0.98 -5.56
N THR A 109 2.50 0.95 -4.27
CA THR A 109 2.69 -0.22 -3.41
C THR A 109 1.43 -0.41 -2.58
N TRP A 110 1.08 -1.66 -2.33
CA TRP A 110 0.02 -2.03 -1.41
C TRP A 110 0.65 -2.65 -0.18
N ALA A 111 0.20 -2.22 1.00
CA ALA A 111 0.62 -2.76 2.28
C ALA A 111 -0.63 -3.15 3.07
N TYR A 112 -0.59 -4.33 3.68
CA TYR A 112 -1.68 -4.91 4.43
C TYR A 112 -1.17 -5.50 5.74
N CYS A 113 -1.93 -5.29 6.80
CA CYS A 113 -1.79 -6.02 8.05
C CYS A 113 -3.18 -6.24 8.68
N GLN A 114 -3.31 -7.26 9.51
CA GLN A 114 -4.53 -7.51 10.27
C GLN A 114 -4.26 -7.26 11.75
N VAL A 115 -4.90 -6.23 12.31
CA VAL A 115 -4.78 -5.91 13.74
C VAL A 115 -5.95 -6.54 14.49
N ALA A 116 -5.67 -7.46 15.41
CA ALA A 116 -6.67 -8.05 16.28
C ALA A 116 -7.06 -7.07 17.39
N VAL A 117 -8.36 -6.81 17.53
CA VAL A 117 -8.91 -5.86 18.50
C VAL A 117 -9.91 -6.62 19.38
N PRO A 118 -9.67 -6.76 20.70
CA PRO A 118 -10.46 -7.66 21.56
C PRO A 118 -11.91 -7.20 21.77
N ALA A 119 -12.17 -5.90 21.58
CA ALA A 119 -13.50 -5.31 21.66
C ALA A 119 -13.56 -4.06 20.78
N ARG A 120 -14.76 -3.66 20.37
CA ARG A 120 -14.98 -2.40 19.66
C ARG A 120 -14.48 -1.23 20.51
N GLN A 121 -13.60 -0.43 19.94
CA GLN A 121 -13.02 0.73 20.61
C GLN A 121 -12.74 1.85 19.59
N GLU A 122 -12.66 3.07 20.10
CA GLU A 122 -12.07 4.19 19.37
C GLU A 122 -10.55 4.14 19.54
N THR A 123 -9.82 4.27 18.44
CA THR A 123 -8.36 4.23 18.44
C THR A 123 -7.81 5.15 17.35
N THR A 124 -6.54 5.49 17.45
CA THR A 124 -5.83 6.30 16.47
C THR A 124 -4.72 5.46 15.83
N PHE A 125 -4.74 5.38 14.50
CA PHE A 125 -3.64 4.86 13.72
C PHE A 125 -2.86 6.04 13.13
N VAL A 126 -1.53 5.96 13.22
CA VAL A 126 -0.63 6.95 12.61
C VAL A 126 0.12 6.26 11.48
N LEU A 127 -0.04 6.79 10.27
CA LEU A 127 0.69 6.34 9.09
C LEU A 127 1.69 7.43 8.68
N THR A 128 2.94 7.04 8.50
CA THR A 128 3.99 7.90 7.91
C THR A 128 4.36 7.34 6.55
N THR A 129 4.24 8.14 5.50
CA THR A 129 4.58 7.73 4.12
C THR A 129 5.40 8.80 3.42
N ASN A 130 6.27 8.38 2.50
CA ASN A 130 6.92 9.29 1.57
C ASN A 130 6.13 9.36 0.25
N GLY A 131 5.08 10.18 0.25
CA GLY A 131 4.16 10.34 -0.87
C GLY A 131 2.71 10.06 -0.47
N PRO A 132 1.77 10.27 -1.40
CA PRO A 132 0.34 10.05 -1.17
C PRO A 132 0.03 8.62 -0.76
N ALA A 133 -0.96 8.47 0.11
CA ALA A 133 -1.43 7.18 0.58
C ALA A 133 -2.94 7.22 0.79
N ASP A 134 -3.60 6.13 0.43
CA ASP A 134 -5.00 5.89 0.72
C ASP A 134 -5.11 4.74 1.71
N VAL A 135 -6.02 4.87 2.68
CA VAL A 135 -6.16 3.92 3.79
C VAL A 135 -7.56 3.33 3.76
N TRP A 136 -7.60 2.01 3.76
CA TRP A 136 -8.83 1.24 3.92
C TRP A 136 -8.79 0.46 5.23
N VAL A 137 -9.92 0.44 5.94
CA VAL A 137 -10.13 -0.38 7.13
C VAL A 137 -11.35 -1.25 6.87
N ASN A 138 -11.19 -2.57 6.96
CA ASN A 138 -12.27 -3.54 6.68
C ASN A 138 -12.98 -3.31 5.33
N GLY A 139 -12.22 -2.88 4.32
CA GLY A 139 -12.73 -2.60 2.96
C GLY A 139 -13.33 -1.21 2.75
N GLU A 140 -13.53 -0.43 3.81
CA GLU A 140 -14.01 0.96 3.71
C GLU A 140 -12.83 1.93 3.56
N HIS A 141 -12.90 2.85 2.59
CA HIS A 141 -11.91 3.93 2.45
C HIS A 141 -12.14 4.96 3.55
N VAL A 142 -11.16 5.12 4.44
CA VAL A 142 -11.30 5.96 5.65
C VAL A 142 -10.41 7.20 5.65
N HIS A 143 -9.35 7.22 4.84
CA HIS A 143 -8.43 8.34 4.82
C HIS A 143 -7.66 8.43 3.51
N ARG A 144 -7.33 9.66 3.12
CA ARG A 144 -6.36 9.96 2.09
C ARG A 144 -5.35 10.99 2.58
N HIS A 145 -4.08 10.66 2.40
CA HIS A 145 -2.94 11.52 2.64
C HIS A 145 -2.33 11.96 1.29
N LEU A 146 -2.00 13.24 1.14
CA LEU A 146 -1.55 13.83 -0.13
C LEU A 146 -0.16 14.49 -0.04
N HIS A 147 0.62 14.21 1.01
CA HIS A 147 1.88 14.92 1.25
C HIS A 147 3.08 14.19 0.64
N PHE A 148 4.05 14.98 0.19
CA PHE A 148 5.40 14.51 -0.11
C PHE A 148 6.35 15.10 0.94
N HIS A 149 7.14 14.24 1.59
CA HIS A 149 8.23 14.72 2.43
C HIS A 149 9.46 15.01 1.56
N HIS A 150 10.06 16.17 1.75
CA HIS A 150 11.21 16.68 1.00
C HIS A 150 12.43 16.83 1.92
#